data_AF-R9JE18-F1
#
_entry.id   AF-R9JE18-F1
#
_cell.length_a   1.000
_cell.length_b   1.000
_cell.length_c   1.000
_cell.angle_alpha   90.00
_cell.angle_beta   90.00
_cell.angle_gamma   90.00
#
_symmetry.space_group_name_H-M   'P 1'
#
loop_
_entity.id
_entity.type
_entity.pdbx_description
1 polymer ?
#
loop_
_entity_poly.entity_id
_entity_poly.type
_entity_poly.pdbx_seq_one_letter_code
_entity_poly.pdbx_strand_id
1 'polypeptide(L)'
;MVDMEDERMERWVRSIACVFLISAVLCGCGEGGIKAQEPSDLDAAAGTEIEVMKDSSIVETMNEEFGEEYYDETNLRDILLADVESFNEGQEGEGIVVDKFESADGRLMVRVKYPSADVYTAYNTDSYNHKTLFCGTVAEAQEKGYDFDISMTDAKGEKSIGKEDILGMGSSKILIAEFPSRVKVTGKILYVGENVAVSGKNRADMQSDENGEALGRYYIIYQ
;
A
#
# COMPACT_ATOMS: atom_id res chain seq x y z
N MET A 1 -27.56 26.38 4.95
CA MET A 1 -28.00 25.00 4.76
C MET A 1 -27.10 24.49 3.65
N VAL A 2 -25.91 24.03 4.03
CA VAL A 2 -24.95 23.47 3.07
C VAL A 2 -25.59 22.18 2.56
N ASP A 3 -25.64 22.03 1.25
CA ASP A 3 -26.40 20.95 0.62
C ASP A 3 -25.73 19.62 0.96
N MET A 4 -26.52 18.68 1.47
CA MET A 4 -26.03 17.36 1.90
C MET A 4 -25.40 16.57 0.72
N GLU A 5 -25.70 16.99 -0.50
CA GLU A 5 -25.19 16.41 -1.74
C GLU A 5 -23.79 16.92 -2.10
N ASP A 6 -23.45 18.17 -1.76
CA ASP A 6 -22.12 18.75 -1.97
C ASP A 6 -21.11 18.16 -0.98
N GLU A 7 -21.48 18.02 0.30
CA GLU A 7 -20.62 17.32 1.27
C GLU A 7 -20.46 15.84 0.90
N ARG A 8 -21.50 15.18 0.37
CA ARG A 8 -21.41 13.80 -0.11
C ARG A 8 -20.53 13.68 -1.36
N MET A 9 -20.56 14.65 -2.27
CA MET A 9 -19.71 14.71 -3.46
C MET A 9 -18.25 15.03 -3.15
N GLU A 10 -17.97 15.98 -2.27
CA GLU A 10 -16.59 16.23 -1.80
C GLU A 10 -16.05 15.03 -1.01
N ARG A 11 -16.89 14.36 -0.21
CA ARG A 11 -16.54 13.11 0.46
C ARG A 11 -16.34 11.96 -0.52
N TRP A 12 -17.14 11.87 -1.58
CA TRP A 12 -17.02 10.84 -2.63
C TRP A 12 -15.80 11.08 -3.52
N VAL A 13 -15.46 12.33 -3.84
CA VAL A 13 -14.25 12.73 -4.58
C VAL A 13 -13.00 12.49 -3.73
N ARG A 14 -13.02 12.79 -2.42
CA ARG A 14 -11.94 12.45 -1.48
C ARG A 14 -11.82 10.95 -1.23
N SER A 15 -12.94 10.24 -1.18
CA SER A 15 -12.95 8.77 -1.13
C SER A 15 -12.54 8.13 -2.46
N ILE A 16 -12.72 8.76 -3.63
CA ILE A 16 -12.18 8.26 -4.91
C ILE A 16 -10.70 8.58 -5.03
N ALA A 17 -10.25 9.72 -4.51
CA ALA A 17 -8.84 10.08 -4.45
C ALA A 17 -8.04 9.18 -3.47
N CYS A 18 -8.69 8.58 -2.46
CA CYS A 18 -8.01 7.77 -1.42
C CYS A 18 -8.51 6.32 -1.25
N VAL A 19 -9.59 5.90 -1.90
CA VAL A 19 -10.13 4.52 -1.90
C VAL A 19 -10.60 4.16 -3.30
N PHE A 20 -9.73 3.47 -4.05
CA PHE A 20 -10.10 2.58 -5.14
C PHE A 20 -11.00 1.46 -4.59
N LEU A 21 -12.30 1.76 -4.43
CA LEU A 21 -13.29 0.82 -3.90
C LEU A 21 -13.44 -0.36 -4.86
N ILE A 22 -12.75 -1.44 -4.49
CA ILE A 22 -12.97 -2.82 -4.87
C ILE A 22 -14.48 -3.12 -4.89
N SER A 23 -14.98 -3.65 -6.01
CA SER A 23 -15.95 -4.75 -5.94
C SER A 23 -15.89 -5.65 -7.18
N ALA A 24 -15.25 -6.79 -6.96
CA ALA A 24 -15.59 -8.12 -7.48
C ALA A 24 -15.64 -8.36 -9.00
N VAL A 25 -14.62 -9.05 -9.53
CA VAL A 25 -14.74 -10.46 -9.98
C VAL A 25 -13.40 -11.19 -9.80
N LEU A 26 -13.32 -12.02 -8.76
CA LEU A 26 -12.47 -13.21 -8.79
C LEU A 26 -13.13 -14.24 -9.71
N CYS A 27 -12.52 -14.53 -10.87
CA CYS A 27 -12.55 -15.85 -11.52
C CYS A 27 -11.65 -15.88 -12.77
N GLY A 28 -10.57 -16.67 -12.73
CA GLY A 28 -9.79 -16.97 -13.94
C GLY A 28 -8.51 -17.77 -13.69
N CYS A 29 -8.65 -19.06 -13.34
CA CYS A 29 -7.56 -20.03 -13.45
C CYS A 29 -7.21 -20.31 -14.92
N GLY A 30 -5.92 -20.48 -15.24
CA GLY A 30 -5.46 -21.56 -16.12
C GLY A 30 -5.13 -21.25 -17.59
N GLU A 31 -3.84 -21.43 -17.90
CA GLU A 31 -3.23 -21.97 -19.14
C GLU A 31 -3.49 -21.28 -20.49
N GLY A 32 -2.46 -20.61 -20.99
CA GLY A 32 -2.34 -20.27 -22.41
C GLY A 32 -0.96 -19.68 -22.71
N GLY A 33 0.00 -20.53 -23.10
CA GLY A 33 1.34 -20.08 -23.47
C GLY A 33 1.33 -19.17 -24.70
N ILE A 34 1.80 -17.93 -24.53
CA ILE A 34 2.31 -17.07 -25.61
C ILE A 34 3.58 -16.38 -25.10
N LYS A 35 4.54 -16.26 -26.01
CA LYS A 35 5.95 -15.91 -25.78
C LYS A 35 6.12 -14.54 -25.11
N ALA A 36 7.14 -14.46 -24.26
CA ALA A 36 7.61 -13.27 -23.57
C ALA A 36 7.81 -12.09 -24.53
N GLN A 37 6.87 -11.17 -24.48
CA GLN A 37 7.08 -9.75 -24.71
C GLN A 37 7.51 -9.19 -23.35
N GLU A 38 8.51 -8.29 -23.32
CA GLU A 38 8.85 -7.57 -22.08
C GLU A 38 7.53 -6.99 -21.53
N PRO A 39 7.12 -7.33 -20.29
CA PRO A 39 5.81 -6.95 -19.79
C PRO A 39 5.73 -5.44 -19.79
N SER A 40 4.67 -4.91 -20.41
CA SER A 40 4.30 -3.53 -20.15
C SER A 40 4.00 -3.44 -18.65
N ASP A 41 4.35 -2.33 -17.99
CA ASP A 41 4.05 -2.18 -16.56
C ASP A 41 2.55 -2.44 -16.28
N LEU A 42 1.68 -2.20 -17.27
CA LEU A 42 0.24 -2.45 -17.27
C LEU A 42 -0.17 -3.93 -17.19
N ASP A 43 0.73 -4.88 -17.48
CA ASP A 43 0.50 -6.32 -17.37
C ASP A 43 0.60 -6.84 -15.92
N ALA A 44 0.92 -5.96 -14.95
CA ALA A 44 0.92 -6.31 -13.55
C ALA A 44 -0.50 -6.63 -13.05
N ALA A 45 -0.65 -7.68 -12.23
CA ALA A 45 -1.95 -8.05 -11.64
C ALA A 45 -2.57 -6.86 -10.88
N ALA A 46 -3.92 -6.79 -10.89
CA ALA A 46 -4.66 -5.73 -10.22
C ALA A 46 -4.36 -5.66 -8.71
N GLY A 47 -4.59 -4.49 -8.12
CA GLY A 47 -4.36 -4.14 -6.72
C GLY A 47 -3.06 -3.38 -6.47
N THR A 48 -2.88 -2.98 -5.21
CA THR A 48 -1.80 -2.10 -4.75
C THR A 48 -0.50 -2.84 -4.40
N GLU A 49 0.65 -2.31 -4.82
CA GLU A 49 1.99 -2.66 -4.31
C GLU A 49 2.63 -1.43 -3.63
N ILE A 50 3.10 -1.62 -2.39
CA ILE A 50 3.89 -0.65 -1.63
C ILE A 50 5.37 -1.06 -1.72
N GLU A 51 6.21 -0.22 -2.30
CA GLU A 51 7.66 -0.41 -2.31
C GLU A 51 8.35 0.55 -1.33
N VAL A 52 9.09 -0.01 -0.37
CA VAL A 52 10.01 0.75 0.48
C VAL A 52 11.32 0.90 -0.27
N MET A 53 11.71 2.14 -0.54
CA MET A 53 12.92 2.47 -1.29
C MET A 53 14.15 2.57 -0.38
N LYS A 54 15.35 2.55 -0.97
CA LYS A 54 16.63 2.61 -0.23
C LYS A 54 16.84 3.93 0.50
N ASP A 55 16.26 5.02 -0.01
CA ASP A 55 16.23 6.34 0.61
C ASP A 55 15.11 6.48 1.65
N SER A 56 14.41 5.39 1.99
CA SER A 56 13.23 5.34 2.86
C SER A 56 11.98 6.04 2.31
N SER A 57 12.01 6.50 1.05
CA SER A 57 10.78 6.92 0.37
C SER A 57 9.87 5.72 0.11
N ILE A 58 8.57 6.00 -0.04
CA ILE A 58 7.56 5.00 -0.33
C ILE A 58 7.06 5.22 -1.75
N VAL A 59 6.97 4.16 -2.52
CA VAL A 59 6.35 4.18 -3.84
C VAL A 59 5.12 3.28 -3.80
N GLU A 60 3.96 3.86 -4.02
CA GLU A 60 2.72 3.12 -4.22
C GLU A 60 2.47 2.97 -5.71
N THR A 61 2.18 1.74 -6.15
CA THR A 61 1.71 1.46 -7.50
C THR A 61 0.36 0.77 -7.42
N MET A 62 -0.65 1.40 -8.04
CA MET A 62 -2.01 0.89 -8.13
C MET A 62 -2.27 0.46 -9.57
N ASN A 63 -2.79 -0.75 -9.73
CA ASN A 63 -3.22 -1.30 -11.02
C ASN A 63 -4.67 -1.72 -10.90
N GLU A 64 -5.56 -1.13 -11.67
CA GLU A 64 -6.98 -1.42 -11.59
C GLU A 64 -7.56 -1.71 -12.97
N GLU A 65 -8.60 -2.54 -13.01
CA GLU A 65 -9.45 -2.63 -14.19
C GLU A 65 -10.24 -1.33 -14.31
N PHE A 66 -10.17 -0.73 -15.49
CA PHE A 66 -10.65 0.62 -15.77
C PHE A 66 -11.23 0.65 -17.18
N GLY A 67 -12.52 0.35 -17.29
CA GLY A 67 -13.19 0.27 -18.60
C GLY A 67 -14.65 0.67 -18.59
N GLU A 68 -15.17 1.12 -17.46
CA GLU A 68 -16.55 1.58 -17.37
C GLU A 68 -16.68 2.98 -17.97
N GLU A 69 -17.66 3.16 -18.86
CA GLU A 69 -17.89 4.42 -19.61
C GLU A 69 -18.16 5.64 -18.72
N TYR A 70 -18.48 5.44 -17.45
CA TYR A 70 -18.78 6.52 -16.51
C TYR A 70 -17.55 7.14 -15.84
N TYR A 71 -16.35 6.57 -16.01
CA TYR A 71 -15.12 7.18 -15.51
C TYR A 71 -14.41 7.99 -16.61
N ASP A 72 -14.25 9.29 -16.37
CA ASP A 72 -13.40 10.15 -17.20
C ASP A 72 -11.98 10.16 -16.62
N GLU A 73 -11.06 9.51 -17.34
CA GLU A 73 -9.64 9.42 -16.97
C GLU A 73 -9.00 10.80 -16.74
N THR A 74 -9.29 11.77 -17.61
CA THR A 74 -8.69 13.11 -17.53
C THR A 74 -9.13 13.79 -16.24
N ASN A 75 -10.41 13.64 -15.90
CA ASN A 75 -10.97 14.16 -14.67
C ASN A 75 -10.33 13.52 -13.43
N LEU A 76 -10.19 12.19 -13.41
CA LEU A 76 -9.55 11.49 -12.28
C LEU A 76 -8.08 11.91 -12.10
N ARG A 77 -7.34 12.07 -13.19
CA ARG A 77 -5.96 12.54 -13.13
C ARG A 77 -5.87 13.96 -12.58
N ASP A 78 -6.70 14.87 -13.10
CA ASP A 78 -6.70 16.27 -12.67
C ASP A 78 -7.11 16.42 -11.20
N ILE A 79 -8.09 15.63 -10.73
CA ILE A 79 -8.46 15.54 -9.31
C ILE A 79 -7.26 15.10 -8.46
N LEU A 80 -6.60 14.00 -8.83
CA LEU A 80 -5.44 13.50 -8.07
C LEU A 80 -4.31 14.54 -8.02
N LEU A 81 -3.98 15.16 -9.16
CA LEU A 81 -2.92 16.16 -9.23
C LEU A 81 -3.25 17.40 -8.38
N ALA A 82 -4.49 17.89 -8.42
CA ALA A 82 -4.92 19.02 -7.62
C ALA A 82 -4.92 18.71 -6.11
N ASP A 83 -5.31 17.50 -5.72
CA ASP A 83 -5.30 17.07 -4.32
C ASP A 83 -3.87 16.94 -3.77
N VAL A 84 -2.96 16.35 -4.56
CA VAL A 84 -1.52 16.28 -4.24
C VAL A 84 -0.90 17.68 -4.14
N GLU A 85 -1.23 18.59 -5.07
CA GLU A 85 -0.78 19.98 -5.03
C GLU A 85 -1.25 20.66 -3.73
N SER A 86 -2.55 20.55 -3.41
CA SER A 86 -3.13 21.15 -2.20
C SER A 86 -2.51 20.58 -0.92
N PHE A 87 -2.24 19.29 -0.85
CA PHE A 87 -1.56 18.68 0.29
C PHE A 87 -0.13 19.19 0.43
N ASN A 88 0.59 19.32 -0.69
CA ASN A 88 1.98 19.78 -0.70
C ASN A 88 2.13 21.26 -0.32
N GLU A 89 1.13 22.12 -0.54
CA GLU A 89 1.16 23.53 -0.12
C GLU A 89 1.38 23.70 1.39
N GLY A 90 0.93 22.73 2.20
CA GLY A 90 1.03 22.76 3.66
C GLY A 90 2.26 22.06 4.25
N GLN A 91 3.12 21.48 3.41
CA GLN A 91 4.23 20.63 3.85
C GLN A 91 5.58 21.37 3.81
N GLU A 92 6.45 21.10 4.79
CA GLU A 92 7.85 21.49 4.73
C GLU A 92 8.69 20.34 4.14
N GLY A 93 9.53 20.62 3.14
CA GLY A 93 10.45 19.65 2.54
C GLY A 93 10.02 19.14 1.17
N GLU A 94 10.44 17.91 0.82
CA GLU A 94 9.99 17.27 -0.42
C GLU A 94 8.50 16.89 -0.30
N GLY A 95 7.74 17.10 -1.37
CA GLY A 95 6.32 16.77 -1.43
C GLY A 95 6.05 15.42 -2.09
N ILE A 96 4.77 15.05 -2.13
CA ILE A 96 4.28 13.88 -2.87
C ILE A 96 4.42 14.14 -4.38
N VAL A 97 4.81 13.11 -5.14
CA VAL A 97 4.96 13.17 -6.60
C VAL A 97 4.12 12.09 -7.25
N VAL A 98 3.25 12.47 -8.20
CA VAL A 98 2.56 11.53 -9.09
C VAL A 98 3.49 11.25 -10.27
N ASP A 99 4.19 10.11 -10.23
CA ASP A 99 5.19 9.72 -11.25
C ASP A 99 4.51 9.25 -12.55
N LYS A 100 3.36 8.58 -12.42
CA LYS A 100 2.68 7.93 -13.54
C LYS A 100 1.17 7.91 -13.33
N PHE A 101 0.44 8.20 -14.39
CA PHE A 101 -1.02 8.02 -14.48
C PHE A 101 -1.31 7.64 -15.93
N GLU A 102 -1.57 6.36 -16.18
CA GLU A 102 -1.75 5.81 -17.53
C GLU A 102 -2.95 4.88 -17.57
N SER A 103 -3.90 5.16 -18.46
CA SER A 103 -4.92 4.22 -18.87
C SER A 103 -4.60 3.63 -20.24
N ALA A 104 -4.65 2.30 -20.35
CA ALA A 104 -4.69 1.62 -21.64
C ALA A 104 -5.36 0.26 -21.51
N ASP A 105 -5.97 -0.22 -22.59
CA ASP A 105 -6.54 -1.56 -22.69
C ASP A 105 -7.51 -1.95 -21.55
N GLY A 106 -8.29 -0.97 -21.08
CA GLY A 106 -9.24 -1.19 -20.00
C GLY A 106 -8.58 -1.31 -18.62
N ARG A 107 -7.37 -0.77 -18.43
CA ARG A 107 -6.61 -0.82 -17.18
C ARG A 107 -6.05 0.56 -16.86
N LEU A 108 -6.08 0.94 -15.58
CA LEU A 108 -5.47 2.15 -15.06
C LEU A 108 -4.27 1.78 -14.19
N MET A 109 -3.13 2.40 -14.45
CA MET A 109 -1.96 2.39 -13.61
C MET A 109 -1.70 3.77 -13.03
N VAL A 110 -1.56 3.85 -11.71
CA VAL A 110 -1.14 5.07 -11.00
C VAL A 110 0.09 4.74 -10.17
N ARG A 111 1.10 5.60 -10.25
CA ARG A 111 2.32 5.51 -9.42
C ARG A 111 2.53 6.81 -8.68
N VAL A 112 2.60 6.71 -7.36
CA VAL A 112 2.78 7.86 -6.46
C VAL A 112 3.99 7.62 -5.57
N LYS A 113 4.88 8.62 -5.50
CA LYS A 113 6.03 8.64 -4.60
C LYS A 113 5.75 9.55 -3.42
N TYR A 114 5.95 9.00 -2.23
CA TYR A 114 5.91 9.70 -0.95
C TYR A 114 7.33 9.80 -0.38
N PRO A 115 7.75 10.97 0.12
CA PRO A 115 9.08 11.16 0.71
C PRO A 115 9.36 10.27 1.92
N SER A 116 8.32 9.86 2.66
CA SER A 116 8.45 9.00 3.85
C SER A 116 7.14 8.27 4.15
N ALA A 117 7.21 7.26 5.04
CA ALA A 117 6.03 6.56 5.56
C ALA A 117 5.11 7.48 6.40
N ASP A 118 5.68 8.48 7.08
CA ASP A 118 4.90 9.48 7.82
C ASP A 118 4.10 10.37 6.86
N VAL A 119 4.68 10.78 5.72
CA VAL A 119 3.97 11.53 4.67
C VAL A 119 2.91 10.67 3.99
N TYR A 120 3.22 9.40 3.68
CA TYR A 120 2.23 8.44 3.17
C TYR A 120 1.02 8.35 4.10
N THR A 121 1.26 8.17 5.39
CA THR A 121 0.19 8.07 6.39
C THR A 121 -0.62 9.36 6.47
N ALA A 122 0.05 10.51 6.54
CA ALA A 122 -0.63 11.80 6.65
C ALA A 122 -1.54 12.11 5.44
N TYR A 123 -1.16 11.66 4.24
CA TYR A 123 -1.96 11.85 3.02
C TYR A 123 -3.10 10.84 2.91
N ASN A 124 -2.84 9.55 3.18
CA ASN A 124 -3.78 8.47 2.88
C ASN A 124 -4.72 8.09 4.03
N THR A 125 -4.47 8.57 5.26
CA THR A 125 -5.30 8.23 6.42
C THR A 125 -6.36 9.27 6.70
N ASP A 126 -7.58 8.82 6.96
CA ASP A 126 -8.66 9.63 7.51
C ASP A 126 -9.51 8.84 8.52
N SER A 127 -10.61 9.41 9.01
CA SER A 127 -11.47 8.78 10.03
C SER A 127 -12.23 7.53 9.53
N TYR A 128 -12.24 7.28 8.23
CA TYR A 128 -12.90 6.18 7.56
C TYR A 128 -11.89 5.24 6.90
N ASN A 129 -10.75 5.76 6.44
CA ASN A 129 -9.70 5.03 5.75
C ASN A 129 -8.43 4.98 6.61
N HIS A 130 -8.17 3.85 7.27
CA HIS A 130 -7.08 3.69 8.22
C HIS A 130 -5.78 3.21 7.53
N LYS A 131 -5.30 3.95 6.53
CA LYS A 131 -4.06 3.62 5.79
C LYS A 131 -2.81 4.12 6.50
N THR A 132 -2.53 3.58 7.68
CA THR A 132 -1.30 3.90 8.42
C THR A 132 -0.14 3.01 8.00
N LEU A 133 1.05 3.61 7.86
CA LEU A 133 2.29 2.94 7.51
C LEU A 133 3.45 3.46 8.37
N PHE A 134 4.20 2.54 8.95
CA PHE A 134 5.46 2.81 9.62
C PHE A 134 6.59 2.02 8.96
N CYS A 135 7.70 2.69 8.71
CA CYS A 135 8.95 2.08 8.25
C CYS A 135 10.11 2.61 9.10
N GLY A 136 10.78 1.72 9.82
CA GLY A 136 11.87 2.10 10.73
C GLY A 136 12.61 0.88 11.23
N THR A 137 13.19 0.97 12.42
CA THR A 137 13.77 -0.14 13.17
C THR A 137 12.79 -0.65 14.21
N VAL A 138 13.01 -1.87 14.70
CA VAL A 138 12.20 -2.43 15.80
C VAL A 138 12.31 -1.56 17.05
N ALA A 139 13.49 -1.00 17.35
CA ALA A 139 13.68 -0.08 18.47
C ALA A 139 12.85 1.20 18.31
N GLU A 140 12.88 1.84 17.13
CA GLU A 140 12.07 3.04 16.86
C GLU A 140 10.56 2.76 16.94
N ALA A 141 10.12 1.58 16.46
CA ALA A 141 8.72 1.17 16.60
C ALA A 141 8.32 1.00 18.08
N GLN A 142 9.19 0.40 18.90
CA GLN A 142 8.97 0.29 20.34
C GLN A 142 8.87 1.67 21.00
N GLU A 143 9.75 2.61 20.65
CA GLU A 143 9.73 3.99 21.15
C GLU A 143 8.46 4.74 20.74
N LYS A 144 7.93 4.48 19.53
CA LYS A 144 6.62 5.00 19.08
C LYS A 144 5.42 4.31 19.76
N GLY A 145 5.63 3.30 20.60
CA GLY A 145 4.60 2.65 21.39
C GLY A 145 3.87 1.50 20.69
N TYR A 146 4.41 0.97 19.58
CA TYR A 146 3.87 -0.26 19.00
C TYR A 146 4.06 -1.44 19.97
N ASP A 147 2.98 -2.19 20.19
CA ASP A 147 3.05 -3.42 20.97
C ASP A 147 3.49 -4.59 20.09
N PHE A 148 4.29 -5.46 20.70
CA PHE A 148 4.86 -6.66 20.11
C PHE A 148 4.43 -7.91 20.88
N ASP A 149 3.30 -7.87 21.59
CA ASP A 149 2.63 -9.05 22.12
C ASP A 149 1.95 -9.85 20.99
N ILE A 150 2.78 -10.28 20.02
CA ILE A 150 2.41 -10.99 18.81
C ILE A 150 3.39 -12.14 18.60
N SER A 151 2.99 -13.13 17.79
CA SER A 151 3.91 -14.10 17.22
C SER A 151 4.23 -13.74 15.78
N MET A 152 5.48 -13.95 15.38
CA MET A 152 5.90 -13.84 14.00
C MET A 152 6.59 -15.13 13.58
N THR A 153 6.45 -15.50 12.31
CA THR A 153 7.09 -16.70 11.75
C THR A 153 8.13 -16.31 10.72
N ASP A 154 9.21 -17.08 10.64
CA ASP A 154 10.24 -16.83 9.64
C ASP A 154 9.69 -17.00 8.22
N ALA A 155 10.41 -16.48 7.23
CA ALA A 155 9.96 -16.49 5.84
C ALA A 155 9.71 -17.89 5.24
N LYS A 156 10.08 -18.97 5.94
CA LYS A 156 9.86 -20.36 5.53
C LYS A 156 8.70 -21.05 6.27
N GLY A 157 8.17 -20.45 7.34
CA GLY A 157 7.18 -21.12 8.17
C GLY A 157 7.78 -22.13 9.17
N GLU A 158 9.10 -22.15 9.37
CA GLU A 158 9.81 -23.18 10.15
C GLU A 158 10.05 -22.75 11.60
N LYS A 159 10.20 -21.45 11.85
CA LYS A 159 10.52 -20.91 13.18
C LYS A 159 9.61 -19.76 13.55
N SER A 160 8.99 -19.85 14.71
CA SER A 160 8.25 -18.74 15.31
C SER A 160 9.07 -18.02 16.38
N ILE A 161 8.85 -16.72 16.50
CA ILE A 161 9.42 -15.84 17.52
C ILE A 161 8.30 -15.09 18.25
N GLY A 162 8.59 -14.65 19.48
CA GLY A 162 7.67 -13.83 20.28
C GLY A 162 8.27 -12.50 20.68
N LYS A 163 7.58 -11.78 21.57
CA LYS A 163 7.93 -10.43 22.03
C LYS A 163 9.41 -10.23 22.38
N GLU A 164 9.98 -11.10 23.22
CA GLU A 164 11.38 -10.95 23.66
C GLU A 164 12.38 -11.06 22.52
N ASP A 165 12.16 -12.01 21.59
CA ASP A 165 12.99 -12.18 20.40
C ASP A 165 12.88 -10.97 19.47
N ILE A 166 11.65 -10.48 19.24
CA ILE A 166 11.37 -9.31 18.40
C ILE A 166 12.12 -8.10 18.97
N LEU A 167 11.96 -7.81 20.27
CA LEU A 167 12.65 -6.70 20.94
C LEU A 167 14.18 -6.86 20.90
N GLY A 168 14.68 -8.11 20.95
CA GLY A 168 16.10 -8.43 20.75
C GLY A 168 16.63 -8.09 19.36
N MET A 169 15.75 -7.91 18.36
CA MET A 169 16.07 -7.51 16.99
C MET A 169 16.05 -5.99 16.79
N GLY A 170 16.28 -5.19 17.83
CA GLY A 170 16.14 -3.72 17.84
C GLY A 170 16.72 -2.97 16.62
N SER A 171 17.83 -3.43 16.04
CA SER A 171 18.46 -2.80 14.86
C SER A 171 17.91 -3.25 13.51
N SER A 172 17.12 -4.33 13.47
CA SER A 172 16.49 -4.84 12.25
C SER A 172 15.42 -3.86 11.78
N LYS A 173 15.21 -3.78 10.46
CA LYS A 173 14.14 -2.96 9.91
C LYS A 173 12.80 -3.63 10.11
N ILE A 174 11.77 -2.82 10.33
CA ILE A 174 10.38 -3.25 10.47
C ILE A 174 9.47 -2.34 9.64
N LEU A 175 8.53 -2.97 8.95
CA LEU A 175 7.35 -2.33 8.36
C LEU A 175 6.13 -2.73 9.18
N ILE A 176 5.30 -1.75 9.53
CA ILE A 176 4.01 -1.96 10.19
C ILE A 176 2.94 -1.23 9.38
N ALA A 177 1.86 -1.90 9.00
CA ALA A 177 0.76 -1.31 8.23
C ALA A 177 -0.60 -1.73 8.80
N GLU A 178 -1.64 -0.94 8.55
CA GLU A 178 -3.03 -1.22 8.94
C GLU A 178 -3.98 -1.41 7.74
N PHE A 179 -3.42 -1.69 6.56
CA PHE A 179 -4.17 -1.92 5.33
C PHE A 179 -3.56 -3.07 4.52
N PRO A 180 -4.36 -3.89 3.83
CA PRO A 180 -3.86 -4.95 2.97
C PRO A 180 -3.23 -4.36 1.70
N SER A 181 -2.11 -4.93 1.27
CA SER A 181 -1.45 -4.66 0.00
C SER A 181 -0.32 -5.66 -0.26
N ARG A 182 0.19 -5.69 -1.49
CA ARG A 182 1.50 -6.28 -1.77
C ARG A 182 2.58 -5.35 -1.27
N VAL A 183 3.67 -5.90 -0.78
CA VAL A 183 4.79 -5.09 -0.29
C VAL A 183 6.12 -5.62 -0.78
N LYS A 184 6.99 -4.69 -1.16
CA LYS A 184 8.36 -4.94 -1.56
C LYS A 184 9.30 -4.10 -0.69
N VAL A 185 10.21 -4.76 0.00
CA VAL A 185 11.20 -4.12 0.88
C VAL A 185 12.59 -4.13 0.25
N THR A 186 13.48 -3.27 0.74
CA THR A 186 14.86 -3.11 0.23
C THR A 186 15.79 -4.28 0.57
N GLY A 187 15.41 -5.11 1.54
CA GLY A 187 16.21 -6.21 2.09
C GLY A 187 15.51 -7.56 2.04
N LYS A 188 16.13 -8.56 2.65
CA LYS A 188 15.53 -9.88 2.81
C LYS A 188 14.55 -9.89 3.97
N ILE A 189 13.34 -10.38 3.74
CA ILE A 189 12.35 -10.64 4.79
C ILE A 189 12.88 -11.74 5.73
N LEU A 190 12.87 -11.46 7.02
CA LEU A 190 13.30 -12.36 8.09
C LEU A 190 12.10 -13.03 8.74
N TYR A 191 11.13 -12.23 9.20
CA TYR A 191 9.94 -12.69 9.90
C TYR A 191 8.72 -11.87 9.47
N VAL A 192 7.56 -12.50 9.48
CA VAL A 192 6.27 -11.90 9.15
C VAL A 192 5.21 -12.24 10.20
N GLY A 193 4.25 -11.35 10.39
CA GLY A 193 3.06 -11.60 11.20
C GLY A 193 2.13 -12.65 10.57
N GLU A 194 1.15 -13.14 11.33
CA GLU A 194 0.27 -14.24 10.91
C GLU A 194 -0.59 -13.92 9.67
N ASN A 195 -0.92 -12.64 9.47
CA ASN A 195 -1.73 -12.13 8.35
C ASN A 195 -0.90 -11.71 7.12
N VAL A 196 0.35 -12.17 7.02
CA VAL A 196 1.27 -11.83 5.93
C VAL A 196 1.83 -13.10 5.29
N ALA A 197 1.66 -13.24 3.98
CA ALA A 197 2.22 -14.36 3.20
C ALA A 197 3.49 -13.93 2.45
N VAL A 198 4.58 -14.68 2.58
CA VAL A 198 5.82 -14.38 1.85
C VAL A 198 5.74 -14.92 0.42
N SER A 199 5.88 -14.03 -0.57
CA SER A 199 5.88 -14.37 -2.01
C SER A 199 7.25 -14.26 -2.68
N GLY A 200 8.26 -13.75 -1.97
CA GLY A 200 9.64 -13.70 -2.45
C GLY A 200 10.65 -13.33 -1.37
N LYS A 201 11.94 -13.25 -1.73
CA LYS A 201 13.00 -12.90 -0.76
C LYS A 201 12.77 -11.55 -0.08
N ASN A 202 12.18 -10.61 -0.80
CA ASN A 202 11.91 -9.24 -0.37
C ASN A 202 10.47 -8.81 -0.68
N ARG A 203 9.57 -9.77 -0.92
CA ARG A 203 8.17 -9.53 -1.26
C ARG A 203 7.25 -10.35 -0.37
N ALA A 204 6.13 -9.73 0.02
CA ALA A 204 5.07 -10.37 0.77
C ALA A 204 3.71 -9.76 0.42
N ASP A 205 2.66 -10.46 0.82
CA ASP A 205 1.27 -10.12 0.59
C ASP A 205 0.59 -9.96 1.96
N MET A 206 0.12 -8.75 2.27
CA MET A 206 -0.66 -8.45 3.47
C MET A 206 -2.11 -8.80 3.19
N GLN A 207 -2.60 -9.87 3.83
CA GLN A 207 -3.86 -10.52 3.48
C GLN A 207 -5.07 -9.74 3.96
N SER A 208 -6.12 -9.66 3.16
CA SER A 208 -7.41 -9.12 3.57
C SER A 208 -8.36 -10.23 4.06
N ASP A 209 -9.47 -9.83 4.68
CA ASP A 209 -10.62 -10.71 4.86
C ASP A 209 -11.38 -10.94 3.54
N GLU A 210 -12.52 -11.64 3.61
CA GLU A 210 -13.38 -11.94 2.45
C GLU A 210 -14.01 -10.70 1.79
N ASN A 211 -14.05 -9.57 2.51
CA ASN A 211 -14.60 -8.31 2.03
C ASN A 211 -13.50 -7.34 1.52
N GLY A 212 -12.23 -7.74 1.61
CA GLY A 212 -11.10 -6.88 1.24
C GLY A 212 -10.60 -6.00 2.38
N GLU A 213 -11.09 -6.21 3.61
CA GLU A 213 -10.74 -5.41 4.79
C GLU A 213 -9.48 -5.92 5.49
N ALA A 214 -8.84 -5.04 6.27
CA ALA A 214 -7.64 -5.39 7.01
C ALA A 214 -7.93 -6.43 8.12
N LEU A 215 -7.06 -7.43 8.25
CA LEU A 215 -7.12 -8.45 9.32
C LEU A 215 -6.48 -7.98 10.64
N GLY A 216 -6.24 -6.68 10.79
CA GLY A 216 -5.46 -6.07 11.86
C GLY A 216 -4.15 -5.46 11.34
N ARG A 217 -3.18 -5.29 12.23
CA ARG A 217 -1.85 -4.79 11.86
C ARG A 217 -1.02 -5.87 11.19
N TYR A 218 -0.31 -5.48 10.14
CA TYR A 218 0.66 -6.32 9.45
C TYR A 218 2.06 -5.95 9.91
N TYR A 219 2.90 -6.96 10.19
CA TYR A 219 4.26 -6.77 10.67
C TYR A 219 5.25 -7.53 9.78
N ILE A 220 6.31 -6.86 9.34
CA ILE A 220 7.36 -7.46 8.51
C ILE A 220 8.72 -6.98 9.00
N ILE A 221 9.56 -7.91 9.46
CA ILE A 221 10.95 -7.64 9.86
C ILE A 221 11.89 -8.06 8.72
N TYR A 222 12.82 -7.18 8.34
CA TYR A 222 13.74 -7.39 7.21
C TYR A 222 15.13 -6.78 7.44
N GLN A 223 16.11 -7.18 6.60
CA GLN A 223 17.49 -6.67 6.61
C GLN A 223 18.17 -6.67 5.24
#